data_AF-A0A196N4T9-F1
#
_entry.id   AF-A0A196N4T9-F1
#
_cell.length_a   1.000
_cell.length_b   1.000
_cell.length_c   1.000
_cell.angle_alpha   90.00
_cell.angle_beta   90.00
_cell.angle_gamma   90.00
#
_symmetry.space_group_name_H-M   'P 1'
#
loop_
_entity.id
_entity.type
_entity.pdbx_description
1 polymer ?
#
loop_
_entity_poly.entity_id
_entity_poly.type
_entity_poly.pdbx_seq_one_letter_code
_entity_poly.pdbx_strand_id
1 'polypeptide(L)'
;MAADAELAGLKLAGEGCKPNIYVLFVERAEEQVAKLAERKWWVFGDRSLSGIRDIVHERGPVRAWSNVEIRGADGQFIDTDGILKLPTATRIAPSIRRETLAAIVVIERSAVLGKTPNQIGDYVAMRALGGVRPPRNGSKETILALFDSRITETPAEMTAFDRGYLQGLYYTRNAEFAAVTQGRIARRILKEKDAELAQVSKQVSAP
;
A
#
# COMPACT_ATOMS: atom_id res chain seq x y z
N MET A 1 4.63 -11.02 -3.13
CA MET A 1 4.70 -9.67 -3.77
C MET A 1 4.36 -9.66 -5.26
N ALA A 2 5.11 -10.32 -6.16
CA ALA A 2 4.76 -10.31 -7.59
C ALA A 2 3.38 -10.93 -7.84
N ALA A 3 3.11 -12.09 -7.21
CA ALA A 3 1.79 -12.73 -7.22
C ALA A 3 0.68 -11.80 -6.67
N ASP A 4 0.95 -11.04 -5.59
CA ASP A 4 -0.03 -10.10 -5.02
C ASP A 4 -0.36 -8.96 -5.97
N ALA A 5 0.65 -8.46 -6.69
CA ALA A 5 0.45 -7.42 -7.68
C ALA A 5 -0.40 -7.94 -8.85
N GLU A 6 -0.11 -9.13 -9.35
CA GLU A 6 -0.92 -9.77 -10.40
C GLU A 6 -2.35 -10.02 -9.93
N LEU A 7 -2.52 -10.46 -8.69
CA LEU A 7 -3.83 -10.66 -8.06
C LEU A 7 -4.63 -9.35 -7.97
N ALA A 8 -3.94 -8.24 -7.72
CA ALA A 8 -4.52 -6.90 -7.74
C ALA A 8 -4.88 -6.41 -9.16
N GLY A 9 -4.54 -7.17 -10.20
CA GLY A 9 -4.75 -6.81 -11.60
C GLY A 9 -3.68 -5.87 -12.15
N LEU A 10 -2.54 -5.74 -11.46
CA LEU A 10 -1.40 -4.96 -11.97
C LEU A 10 -0.68 -5.74 -13.06
N LYS A 11 -0.29 -5.01 -14.11
CA LYS A 11 0.62 -5.54 -15.13
C LYS A 11 2.05 -5.40 -14.62
N LEU A 12 2.77 -6.51 -14.54
CA LEU A 12 4.19 -6.49 -14.24
C LEU A 12 4.98 -5.98 -15.46
N ALA A 13 6.07 -5.25 -15.21
CA ALA A 13 6.88 -4.63 -16.26
C ALA A 13 7.70 -5.64 -17.10
N GLY A 14 7.89 -6.86 -16.62
CA GLY A 14 8.69 -7.89 -17.30
C GLY A 14 10.20 -7.61 -17.23
N GLU A 15 10.93 -8.03 -18.26
CA GLU A 15 12.38 -7.83 -18.38
C GLU A 15 12.73 -6.33 -18.50
N GLY A 16 13.83 -5.91 -17.88
CA GLY A 16 14.24 -4.50 -17.85
C GLY A 16 13.53 -3.62 -16.81
N CYS A 17 12.76 -4.22 -15.90
CA CYS A 17 12.13 -3.53 -14.78
C CYS A 17 13.16 -2.76 -13.94
N LYS A 18 12.98 -1.45 -13.82
CA LYS A 18 13.72 -0.63 -12.85
C LYS A 18 12.98 -0.67 -11.51
N PRO A 19 13.58 -1.21 -10.43
CA PRO A 19 12.89 -1.38 -9.17
C PRO A 19 12.50 -0.04 -8.57
N ASN A 20 11.25 0.07 -8.12
CA ASN A 20 10.72 1.23 -7.41
C ASN A 20 10.14 0.88 -6.03
N ILE A 21 10.36 -0.35 -5.56
CA ILE A 21 9.99 -0.79 -4.21
C ILE A 21 11.26 -1.21 -3.48
N TYR A 22 11.51 -0.58 -2.34
CA TYR A 22 12.68 -0.83 -1.50
C TYR A 22 12.23 -1.40 -0.16
N VAL A 23 12.70 -2.61 0.16
CA VAL A 23 12.44 -3.27 1.44
C VAL A 23 13.74 -3.36 2.21
N LEU A 24 13.83 -2.67 3.35
CA LEU A 24 15.03 -2.60 4.18
C LEU A 24 14.78 -3.29 5.52
N PHE A 25 15.67 -4.21 5.89
CA PHE A 25 15.66 -4.85 7.19
C PHE A 25 16.71 -4.21 8.10
N VAL A 26 16.29 -3.67 9.24
CA VAL A 26 17.13 -2.89 10.14
C VAL A 26 17.02 -3.36 11.59
N GLU A 27 17.89 -2.88 12.48
CA GLU A 27 17.82 -3.25 13.90
C GLU A 27 16.66 -2.60 14.64
N ARG A 28 16.49 -1.28 14.49
CA ARG A 28 15.46 -0.48 15.15
C ARG A 28 14.85 0.48 14.13
N ALA A 29 13.64 0.19 13.66
CA ALA A 29 13.05 0.89 12.52
C ALA A 29 12.79 2.36 12.86
N GLU A 30 12.28 2.64 14.06
CA GLU A 30 12.04 4.01 14.52
C GLU A 30 13.33 4.86 14.50
N GLU A 31 14.41 4.34 15.10
CA GLU A 31 15.67 5.10 15.19
C GLU A 31 16.33 5.33 13.84
N GLN A 32 16.30 4.33 12.95
CA GLN A 32 16.91 4.45 11.63
C GLN A 32 16.12 5.43 10.76
N VAL A 33 14.78 5.40 10.83
CA VAL A 33 13.92 6.33 10.09
C VAL A 33 14.00 7.74 10.69
N ALA A 34 14.12 7.88 12.01
CA ALA A 34 14.37 9.17 12.66
C ALA A 34 15.69 9.81 12.19
N LYS A 35 16.79 9.03 12.20
CA LYS A 35 18.10 9.49 11.67
C LYS A 35 18.01 9.87 10.19
N LEU A 36 17.24 9.13 9.41
CA LEU A 36 17.01 9.43 8.00
C LEU A 36 16.24 10.74 7.83
N ALA A 37 15.22 11.00 8.64
CA ALA A 37 14.46 12.24 8.62
C ALA A 37 15.32 13.46 8.96
N GLU A 38 16.25 13.31 9.91
CA GLU A 38 17.18 14.38 10.30
C GLU A 38 18.25 14.66 9.23
N ARG A 39 18.86 13.61 8.67
CA ARG A 39 20.06 13.74 7.82
C ARG A 39 19.77 13.78 6.33
N LYS A 40 18.65 13.19 5.90
CA LYS A 40 18.35 12.83 4.51
C LYS A 40 16.87 13.08 4.19
N TRP A 41 16.36 14.26 4.54
CA TRP A 41 14.92 14.61 4.43
C TRP A 41 14.34 14.40 3.02
N TRP A 42 15.14 14.55 1.96
CA TRP A 42 14.73 14.35 0.56
C TRP A 42 14.21 12.94 0.26
N VAL A 43 14.57 11.94 1.06
CA VAL A 43 14.10 10.55 0.88
C VAL A 43 12.59 10.43 1.12
N PHE A 44 11.97 11.39 1.80
CA PHE A 44 10.53 11.44 2.07
C PHE A 44 9.74 12.22 0.99
N GLY A 45 10.41 12.70 -0.07
CA GLY A 45 9.79 13.49 -1.14
C GLY A 45 9.20 14.81 -0.63
N ASP A 46 8.14 15.29 -1.26
CA ASP A 46 7.48 16.57 -0.94
C ASP A 46 6.57 16.53 0.31
N ARG A 47 6.88 15.62 1.24
CA ARG A 47 6.04 15.40 2.42
C ARG A 47 6.20 16.52 3.43
N SER A 48 5.09 16.90 4.07
CA SER A 48 5.12 17.87 5.17
C SER A 48 5.86 17.32 6.39
N LEU A 49 6.40 18.21 7.23
CA LEU A 49 7.06 17.81 8.49
C LEU A 49 6.17 16.95 9.39
N SER A 50 4.87 17.26 9.45
CA SER A 50 3.89 16.44 10.18
C SER A 50 3.76 15.04 9.56
N GLY A 51 3.71 14.95 8.23
CA GLY A 51 3.66 13.66 7.54
C GLY A 51 4.92 12.81 7.74
N ILE A 52 6.10 13.42 7.83
CA ILE A 52 7.35 12.72 8.16
C ILE A 52 7.30 12.24 9.62
N ARG A 53 6.88 13.10 10.54
CA ARG A 53 6.72 12.76 11.97
C ARG A 53 5.76 11.58 12.19
N ASP A 54 4.66 11.55 11.44
CA ASP A 54 3.71 10.44 11.42
C ASP A 54 4.34 9.12 10.98
N ILE A 55 5.28 9.16 10.03
CA ILE A 55 6.04 7.97 9.62
C ILE A 55 6.96 7.58 10.76
N VAL A 56 7.81 8.47 11.26
CA VAL A 56 8.77 8.16 12.34
C VAL A 56 8.07 7.51 13.54
N HIS A 57 6.95 8.09 14.00
CA HIS A 57 6.21 7.63 15.18
C HIS A 57 5.05 6.67 14.88
N GLU A 58 5.00 6.05 13.71
CA GLU A 58 4.05 4.97 13.45
C GLU A 58 4.22 3.86 14.52
N ARG A 59 3.15 3.18 14.93
CA ARG A 59 3.28 2.11 15.94
C ARG A 59 3.80 0.81 15.30
N GLY A 60 4.52 0.03 16.10
CA GLY A 60 4.99 -1.30 15.71
C GLY A 60 6.36 -1.29 15.02
N PRO A 61 6.81 -2.44 14.49
CA PRO A 61 8.18 -2.63 14.01
C PRO A 61 8.38 -2.28 12.53
N VAL A 62 7.36 -1.73 11.86
CA VAL A 62 7.44 -1.40 10.42
C VAL A 62 7.13 0.07 10.18
N ARG A 63 7.89 0.69 9.28
CA ARG A 63 7.63 2.00 8.70
C ARG A 63 7.49 1.85 7.20
N ALA A 64 6.48 2.48 6.61
CA ALA A 64 6.38 2.51 5.16
C ALA A 64 5.85 3.85 4.67
N TRP A 65 6.36 4.28 3.52
CA TRP A 65 5.87 5.44 2.81
C TRP A 65 6.09 5.27 1.31
N SER A 66 5.30 6.02 0.55
CA SER A 66 5.49 6.16 -0.88
C SER A 66 5.82 7.61 -1.22
N ASN A 67 6.74 7.79 -2.14
CA ASN A 67 7.03 9.06 -2.78
C ASN A 67 6.15 9.14 -4.02
N VAL A 68 5.41 10.23 -4.13
CA VAL A 68 4.44 10.46 -5.21
C VAL A 68 4.75 11.77 -5.90
N GLU A 69 4.48 11.83 -7.19
CA GLU A 69 4.52 13.04 -7.99
C GLU A 69 3.10 13.48 -8.35
N ILE A 70 2.87 14.79 -8.45
CA ILE A 70 1.62 15.31 -9.01
C ILE A 70 1.77 15.37 -10.53
N ARG A 71 0.82 14.75 -11.22
CA ARG A 71 0.69 14.84 -12.67
C ARG A 71 -0.70 15.31 -13.07
N GLY A 72 -0.83 15.91 -14.25
CA GLY A 72 -2.11 16.10 -14.90
C GLY A 72 -2.85 14.77 -15.04
N ALA A 73 -4.17 14.78 -15.06
CA ALA A 73 -4.98 13.58 -15.25
C ALA A 73 -4.65 12.83 -16.57
N ASP A 74 -4.18 13.59 -17.56
CA ASP A 74 -3.66 13.15 -18.86
C ASP A 74 -2.18 12.71 -18.84
N GLY A 75 -1.51 12.81 -17.68
CA GLY A 75 -0.10 12.45 -17.50
C GLY A 75 0.88 13.60 -17.70
N GLN A 76 0.42 14.83 -17.93
CA GLN A 76 1.31 16.00 -18.02
C GLN A 76 2.12 16.19 -16.72
N PHE A 77 3.38 16.57 -16.88
CA PHE A 77 4.30 16.85 -15.78
C PHE A 77 4.36 18.36 -15.50
N ILE A 78 4.86 18.72 -14.32
CA ILE A 78 5.18 20.11 -13.98
C ILE A 78 6.42 20.50 -14.80
N ASP A 79 6.33 21.53 -15.63
CA ASP A 79 7.44 21.97 -16.46
C ASP A 79 8.57 22.63 -15.65
N THR A 80 9.66 23.02 -16.33
CA THR A 80 10.83 23.64 -15.69
C THR A 80 10.54 24.97 -15.04
N ASP A 81 9.45 25.63 -15.41
CA ASP A 81 9.00 26.91 -14.84
C ASP A 81 8.09 26.69 -13.62
N GLY A 82 7.86 25.43 -13.22
CA GLY A 82 6.99 25.07 -12.11
C GLY A 82 5.51 25.10 -12.46
N ILE A 83 5.16 25.12 -13.75
CA ILE A 83 3.79 25.26 -14.23
C ILE A 83 3.26 23.90 -14.67
N LEU A 84 2.07 23.52 -14.16
CA LEU A 84 1.31 22.39 -14.68
C LEU A 84 0.19 22.91 -15.57
N LYS A 85 0.26 22.61 -16.87
CA LYS A 85 -0.78 22.96 -17.83
C LYS A 85 -1.90 21.92 -17.74
N LEU A 86 -3.09 22.38 -17.36
CA LEU A 86 -4.28 21.55 -17.25
C LEU A 86 -5.26 21.94 -18.37
N PRO A 87 -5.25 21.23 -19.51
CA PRO A 87 -6.01 21.63 -20.70
C PRO A 87 -7.54 21.52 -20.51
N THR A 88 -8.01 20.88 -19.44
CA THR A 88 -9.44 20.71 -19.17
C THR A 88 -9.73 20.79 -17.67
N ALA A 89 -10.56 21.75 -17.28
CA ALA A 89 -11.20 21.78 -15.96
C ALA A 89 -12.53 21.02 -16.06
N THR A 90 -12.65 19.92 -15.32
CA THR A 90 -13.87 19.10 -15.28
C THR A 90 -14.39 18.97 -13.86
N ARG A 91 -15.73 18.90 -13.71
CA ARG A 91 -16.40 18.66 -12.41
C ARG A 91 -16.65 17.17 -12.13
N ILE A 92 -16.49 16.32 -13.14
CA ILE A 92 -16.78 14.87 -13.02
C ILE A 92 -15.55 14.02 -12.70
N ALA A 93 -14.35 14.58 -12.84
CA ALA A 93 -13.10 13.94 -12.45
C ALA A 93 -12.08 15.01 -11.99
N PRO A 94 -11.12 14.69 -11.11
CA PRO A 94 -9.99 15.55 -10.82
C PRO A 94 -9.13 15.81 -12.06
N SER A 95 -8.60 17.04 -12.19
CA SER A 95 -7.67 17.42 -13.26
C SER A 95 -6.23 17.01 -12.98
N ILE A 96 -5.92 16.58 -11.76
CA ILE A 96 -4.61 16.09 -11.34
C ILE A 96 -4.73 14.70 -10.70
N ARG A 97 -3.64 13.94 -10.74
CA ARG A 97 -3.48 12.64 -10.08
C ARG A 97 -2.15 12.57 -9.36
N ARG A 98 -2.05 11.67 -8.38
CA ARG A 98 -0.79 11.31 -7.72
C ARG A 98 -0.26 10.04 -8.35
N GLU A 99 1.00 10.06 -8.76
CA GLU A 99 1.68 8.92 -9.36
C GLU A 99 2.79 8.44 -8.42
N THR A 100 2.78 7.17 -8.05
CA THR A 100 3.78 6.61 -7.12
C THR A 100 5.09 6.39 -7.85
N LEU A 101 6.11 7.17 -7.44
CA LEU A 101 7.46 7.05 -7.98
C LEU A 101 8.24 5.92 -7.32
N ALA A 102 8.14 5.80 -5.99
CA ALA A 102 8.78 4.75 -5.23
C ALA A 102 8.02 4.44 -3.93
N ALA A 103 8.13 3.22 -3.44
CA ALA A 103 7.68 2.81 -2.12
C ALA A 103 8.86 2.29 -1.29
N ILE A 104 8.91 2.68 -0.03
CA ILE A 104 9.95 2.28 0.91
C ILE A 104 9.28 1.62 2.11
N VAL A 105 9.74 0.43 2.47
CA VAL A 105 9.29 -0.33 3.64
C VAL A 105 10.50 -0.70 4.47
N VAL A 106 10.54 -0.23 5.72
CA VAL A 106 11.61 -0.49 6.68
C VAL A 106 11.07 -1.38 7.79
N ILE A 107 11.67 -2.54 8.00
CA ILE A 107 11.20 -3.60 8.89
C ILE A 107 12.29 -3.92 9.92
N GLU A 108 11.93 -4.03 11.21
CA GLU A 108 12.86 -4.53 12.22
C GLU A 108 13.18 -6.02 12.02
N ARG A 109 14.47 -6.36 12.01
CA ARG A 109 14.97 -7.74 11.82
C ARG A 109 14.45 -8.72 12.88
N SER A 110 14.28 -8.26 14.12
CA SER A 110 13.74 -9.08 15.19
C SER A 110 12.26 -9.43 14.97
N ALA A 111 11.49 -8.55 14.32
CA ALA A 111 10.06 -8.71 14.14
C ALA A 111 9.67 -9.76 13.09
N VAL A 112 10.57 -10.09 12.17
CA VAL A 112 10.33 -11.11 11.13
C VAL A 112 10.55 -12.54 11.64
N LEU A 113 11.11 -12.71 12.83
CA LEU A 113 11.34 -14.03 13.41
C LEU A 113 10.00 -14.75 13.63
N GLY A 114 9.93 -16.01 13.20
CA GLY A 114 8.71 -16.82 13.28
C GLY A 114 7.62 -16.42 12.27
N LYS A 115 7.94 -15.59 11.26
CA LYS A 115 7.03 -15.28 10.14
C LYS A 115 7.54 -15.94 8.86
N THR A 116 6.61 -16.33 7.99
CA THR A 116 6.97 -16.92 6.71
C THR A 116 7.35 -15.83 5.70
N PRO A 117 8.19 -16.13 4.69
CA PRO A 117 8.48 -15.21 3.60
C PRO A 117 7.22 -14.73 2.86
N ASN A 118 6.21 -15.60 2.73
CA ASN A 118 4.92 -15.25 2.12
C ASN A 118 4.18 -14.21 2.94
N GLN A 119 4.02 -14.41 4.26
CA GLN A 119 3.39 -13.42 5.13
C GLN A 119 4.08 -12.06 5.06
N ILE A 120 5.41 -12.05 5.08
CA ILE A 120 6.19 -10.81 4.96
C ILE A 120 5.93 -10.17 3.60
N GLY A 121 5.95 -10.96 2.51
CA GLY A 121 5.66 -10.49 1.16
C GLY A 121 4.28 -9.84 1.02
N ASP A 122 3.26 -10.49 1.57
CA ASP A 122 1.86 -10.04 1.50
C ASP A 122 1.64 -8.77 2.34
N TYR A 123 2.26 -8.70 3.53
CA TYR A 123 2.29 -7.49 4.34
C TYR A 123 2.97 -6.34 3.58
N VAL A 124 4.15 -6.59 3.01
CA VAL A 124 4.88 -5.59 2.23
C VAL A 124 4.07 -5.15 1.01
N ALA A 125 3.35 -6.04 0.35
CA ALA A 125 2.46 -5.68 -0.76
C ALA A 125 1.38 -4.68 -0.32
N MET A 126 0.72 -4.91 0.82
CA MET A 126 -0.27 -3.96 1.36
C MET A 126 0.34 -2.61 1.73
N ARG A 127 1.57 -2.61 2.28
CA ARG A 127 2.29 -1.38 2.62
C ARG A 127 2.74 -0.59 1.40
N ALA A 128 3.33 -1.27 0.41
CA ALA A 128 4.00 -0.65 -0.72
C ALA A 128 3.03 -0.28 -1.86
N LEU A 129 2.07 -1.18 -2.16
CA LEU A 129 1.08 -0.98 -3.21
C LEU A 129 -0.14 -0.21 -2.67
N GLY A 130 -0.66 -0.65 -1.53
CA GLY A 130 -1.85 -0.05 -0.92
C GLY A 130 -1.60 1.27 -0.20
N GLY A 131 -0.37 1.52 0.27
CA GLY A 131 -0.07 2.69 1.12
C GLY A 131 -0.82 2.67 2.46
N VAL A 132 -1.32 1.50 2.89
CA VAL A 132 -2.20 1.37 4.05
C VAL A 132 -1.39 1.16 5.33
N ARG A 133 -1.78 1.86 6.41
CA ARG A 133 -1.24 1.64 7.75
C ARG A 133 -2.06 0.58 8.50
N PRO A 134 -1.43 -0.25 9.36
CA PRO A 134 -2.14 -1.16 10.24
C PRO A 134 -3.23 -0.44 11.05
N PRO A 135 -4.42 -1.06 11.21
CA PRO A 135 -5.50 -0.48 12.00
C PRO A 135 -5.05 -0.22 13.45
N ARG A 136 -5.31 1.00 13.96
CA ARG A 136 -4.90 1.39 15.33
C ARG A 136 -5.45 0.44 16.40
N ASN A 137 -6.67 -0.05 16.21
CA ASN A 137 -7.35 -0.94 17.14
C ASN A 137 -7.07 -2.43 16.87
N GLY A 138 -6.23 -2.74 15.88
CA GLY A 138 -6.02 -4.11 15.39
C GLY A 138 -7.21 -4.60 14.56
N SER A 139 -6.97 -5.56 13.67
CA SER A 139 -8.02 -6.28 12.95
C SER A 139 -7.44 -7.56 12.36
N LYS A 140 -8.01 -8.72 12.71
CA LYS A 140 -7.65 -10.01 12.08
C LYS A 140 -8.07 -10.11 10.62
N GLU A 141 -8.87 -9.16 10.11
CA GLU A 141 -9.37 -9.21 8.74
C GLU A 141 -8.29 -8.90 7.69
N THR A 142 -7.10 -8.46 8.06
CA THR A 142 -6.05 -8.02 7.12
C THR A 142 -4.70 -8.58 7.51
N ILE A 143 -3.87 -8.91 6.52
CA ILE A 143 -2.46 -9.27 6.68
C ILE A 143 -1.68 -8.17 7.41
N LEU A 144 -2.17 -6.92 7.43
CA LEU A 144 -1.56 -5.84 8.21
C LEU A 144 -1.53 -6.09 9.73
N ALA A 145 -2.25 -7.10 10.24
CA ALA A 145 -2.13 -7.58 11.61
C ALA A 145 -0.84 -8.38 11.89
N LEU A 146 -0.05 -8.73 10.87
CA LEU A 146 1.11 -9.63 11.00
C LEU A 146 2.10 -9.25 12.11
N PHE A 147 2.28 -7.94 12.32
CA PHE A 147 3.19 -7.39 13.32
C PHE A 147 2.48 -6.75 14.52
N ASP A 148 1.16 -6.98 14.67
CA ASP A 148 0.40 -6.51 15.82
C ASP A 148 0.49 -7.52 16.96
N SER A 149 1.28 -7.20 17.99
CA SER A 149 1.49 -8.04 19.18
C SER A 149 0.20 -8.39 19.96
N ARG A 150 -0.91 -7.68 19.72
CA ARG A 150 -2.20 -7.96 20.36
C ARG A 150 -2.96 -9.11 19.68
N ILE A 151 -2.53 -9.51 18.49
CA ILE A 151 -3.16 -10.53 17.66
C ILE A 151 -2.33 -11.81 17.73
N THR A 152 -2.89 -12.85 18.35
CA THR A 152 -2.22 -14.15 18.52
C THR A 152 -2.23 -15.01 17.26
N GLU A 153 -3.29 -14.93 16.48
CA GLU A 153 -3.47 -15.65 15.21
C GLU A 153 -3.48 -14.62 14.07
N THR A 154 -2.31 -14.37 13.52
CA THR A 154 -2.15 -13.50 12.35
C THR A 154 -2.47 -14.28 11.07
N PRO A 155 -3.03 -13.63 10.04
CA PRO A 155 -3.29 -14.30 8.76
C PRO A 155 -2.04 -14.99 8.19
N ALA A 156 -2.23 -16.18 7.61
CA ALA A 156 -1.16 -16.95 6.97
C ALA A 156 -0.75 -16.37 5.61
N GLU A 157 -1.64 -15.62 4.98
CA GLU A 157 -1.51 -15.01 3.66
C GLU A 157 -2.45 -13.80 3.56
N MET A 158 -2.38 -13.10 2.42
CA MET A 158 -3.29 -12.02 2.05
C MET A 158 -4.77 -12.45 2.20
N THR A 159 -5.58 -11.70 2.93
CA THR A 159 -6.98 -12.07 3.20
C THR A 159 -7.92 -11.61 2.07
N ALA A 160 -9.17 -12.05 2.08
CA ALA A 160 -10.20 -11.52 1.17
C ALA A 160 -10.36 -9.99 1.26
N PHE A 161 -10.19 -9.41 2.45
CA PHE A 161 -10.20 -7.95 2.63
C PHE A 161 -9.04 -7.29 1.88
N ASP A 162 -7.83 -7.81 2.03
CA ASP A 162 -6.63 -7.24 1.40
C ASP A 162 -6.70 -7.34 -0.14
N ARG A 163 -7.09 -8.50 -0.65
CA ARG A 163 -7.30 -8.75 -2.08
C ARG A 163 -8.33 -7.78 -2.64
N GLY A 164 -9.47 -7.66 -1.98
CA GLY A 164 -10.54 -6.75 -2.39
C GLY A 164 -10.13 -5.29 -2.32
N TYR A 165 -9.30 -4.92 -1.33
CA TYR A 165 -8.74 -3.58 -1.20
C TYR A 165 -7.84 -3.25 -2.40
N LEU A 166 -6.86 -4.10 -2.72
CA LEU A 166 -5.90 -3.84 -3.80
C LEU A 166 -6.57 -3.87 -5.18
N GLN A 167 -7.40 -4.89 -5.46
CA GLN A 167 -8.17 -4.97 -6.70
C GLN A 167 -9.13 -3.80 -6.86
N GLY A 168 -9.70 -3.34 -5.75
CA GLY A 168 -10.38 -2.08 -5.66
C GLY A 168 -9.41 -1.00 -6.12
N LEU A 169 -8.42 -0.64 -5.32
CA LEU A 169 -7.50 0.46 -5.55
C LEU A 169 -6.99 0.56 -7.00
N TYR A 170 -6.61 -0.56 -7.61
CA TYR A 170 -6.04 -0.62 -8.97
C TYR A 170 -7.05 -0.85 -10.10
N TYR A 171 -8.34 -0.90 -9.80
CA TYR A 171 -9.38 -0.94 -10.83
C TYR A 171 -9.32 0.30 -11.73
N THR A 172 -9.16 0.07 -13.03
CA THR A 172 -8.81 1.09 -14.03
C THR A 172 -9.87 2.17 -14.21
N ARG A 173 -9.65 3.36 -13.64
CA ARG A 173 -10.14 4.67 -14.12
C ARG A 173 -9.11 5.77 -13.80
N ASN A 174 -8.79 6.60 -14.78
CA ASN A 174 -7.85 7.71 -14.60
C ASN A 174 -8.52 8.83 -13.80
N ALA A 175 -7.87 9.27 -12.72
CA ALA A 175 -8.30 10.35 -11.82
C ALA A 175 -9.79 10.23 -11.38
N GLU A 176 -10.02 9.55 -10.25
CA GLU A 176 -11.35 9.49 -9.62
C GLU A 176 -11.37 10.31 -8.33
N PHE A 177 -12.54 10.86 -7.99
CA PHE A 177 -12.75 11.44 -6.68
C PHE A 177 -12.66 10.37 -5.58
N ALA A 178 -12.14 10.75 -4.42
CA ALA A 178 -11.91 9.83 -3.30
C ALA A 178 -13.16 9.02 -2.91
N ALA A 179 -14.35 9.63 -2.88
CA ALA A 179 -15.60 8.94 -2.53
C ALA A 179 -15.97 7.83 -3.53
N VAL A 180 -15.73 8.03 -4.82
CA VAL A 180 -15.99 7.03 -5.86
C VAL A 180 -15.03 5.85 -5.69
N THR A 181 -13.74 6.15 -5.50
CA THR A 181 -12.69 5.15 -5.23
C THR A 181 -13.02 4.35 -3.97
N GLN A 182 -13.41 5.00 -2.87
CA GLN A 182 -13.78 4.35 -1.62
C GLN A 182 -14.97 3.41 -1.79
N GLY A 183 -16.05 3.86 -2.44
CA GLY A 183 -17.21 3.01 -2.70
C GLY A 183 -16.88 1.80 -3.56
N ARG A 184 -15.95 1.95 -4.52
CA ARG A 184 -15.46 0.86 -5.36
C ARG A 184 -14.60 -0.15 -4.58
N ILE A 185 -13.71 0.33 -3.72
CA ILE A 185 -12.92 -0.51 -2.80
C ILE A 185 -13.88 -1.32 -1.91
N ALA A 186 -14.86 -0.67 -1.27
CA ALA A 186 -15.82 -1.34 -0.41
C ALA A 186 -16.59 -2.45 -1.14
N ARG A 187 -17.10 -2.17 -2.35
CA ARG A 187 -17.78 -3.19 -3.17
C ARG A 187 -16.88 -4.38 -3.50
N ARG A 188 -15.59 -4.14 -3.78
CA ARG A 188 -14.66 -5.23 -4.12
C ARG A 188 -14.29 -6.07 -2.90
N ILE A 189 -14.14 -5.45 -1.73
CA ILE A 189 -13.96 -6.16 -0.45
C ILE A 189 -15.15 -7.08 -0.18
N LEU A 190 -16.38 -6.58 -0.30
CA LEU A 190 -17.59 -7.40 -0.09
C LEU A 190 -17.64 -8.58 -1.06
N LYS A 191 -17.36 -8.34 -2.34
CA LYS A 191 -17.32 -9.40 -3.35
C LYS A 191 -16.32 -10.52 -3.03
N GLU A 192 -15.12 -10.17 -2.59
CA GLU A 192 -14.10 -11.16 -2.22
C GLU A 192 -14.50 -11.94 -0.95
N LYS A 193 -15.10 -11.27 0.05
CA LYS A 193 -15.65 -11.94 1.25
C LYS A 193 -16.78 -12.91 0.90
N ASP A 194 -17.70 -12.52 0.03
CA ASP A 194 -18.80 -13.40 -0.41
C ASP A 194 -18.27 -14.64 -1.15
N ALA A 195 -17.23 -14.47 -1.98
CA ALA A 195 -16.59 -15.57 -2.69
C ALA A 195 -15.89 -16.56 -1.73
N GLU A 196 -15.22 -16.05 -0.70
CA GLU A 196 -14.58 -16.87 0.35
C GLU A 196 -15.63 -17.67 1.14
N LEU A 197 -16.72 -17.02 1.57
CA LEU A 197 -17.83 -17.70 2.25
C LEU A 197 -18.46 -18.80 1.39
N ALA A 198 -18.62 -18.55 0.08
CA ALA A 198 -19.13 -19.55 -0.85
C ALA A 198 -18.18 -20.75 -1.02
N GLN A 199 -16.86 -20.54 -0.98
CA GLN A 199 -15.86 -21.61 -1.04
C GLN A 199 -15.85 -22.46 0.23
N VAL A 200 -15.89 -21.82 1.41
CA VAL A 200 -15.97 -22.52 2.70
C VAL A 200 -17.23 -23.37 2.77
N SER A 201 -18.38 -22.82 2.37
CA SER A 201 -19.65 -23.56 2.31
C SER A 201 -19.57 -24.79 1.40
N LYS A 202 -18.93 -24.68 0.24
CA LYS A 202 -18.70 -25.83 -0.67
C LYS A 202 -17.78 -26.89 -0.07
N GLN A 203 -16.73 -26.51 0.65
CA GLN A 203 -15.81 -27.46 1.29
C GLN A 203 -16.47 -28.24 2.42
N VAL A 204 -17.34 -27.59 3.21
CA VAL A 204 -18.11 -28.24 4.29
C VAL A 204 -19.22 -29.17 3.74
N SER A 205 -19.69 -28.90 2.53
CA SER A 205 -20.76 -29.68 1.88
C SER A 205 -20.25 -30.84 1.00
N ALA A 206 -18.93 -30.98 0.83
CA ALA A 206 -18.33 -32.06 0.07
C ALA A 206 -18.24 -33.33 0.94
N PRO A 207 -18.77 -34.48 0.49
CA PRO A 207 -18.75 -35.74 1.24
C PRO A 207 -17.34 -36.32 1.42
#